data_AF-A0AAX6I341-F1
#
_entry.id   AF-A0AAX6I341-F1
#
_cell.length_a   1.000
_cell.length_b   1.000
_cell.length_c   1.000
_cell.angle_alpha   90.00
_cell.angle_beta   90.00
_cell.angle_gamma   90.00
#
_symmetry.space_group_name_H-M   'P 1'
#
loop_
_entity.id
_entity.type
_entity.pdbx_description
1 polymer ?
#
loop_
_entity_poly.entity_id
_entity_poly.type
_entity_poly.pdbx_seq_one_letter_code
_entity_poly.pdbx_strand_id
1 'polypeptide(L)'
;MISTPKTDMNRELHVGMLFKSIEEAECCYQDYGGSMGFSIKKRLTYKTLARSDVTCVAFSCVCEGIYKEKSSSIVGKQKRTSTIKSGCNARMRIRWIKEIEMWKVSVLEDEQNLALVAPSKIILMKSQRRLPTAAKSLTESFSRENIQLSKIPSLFGGSSNVGFGKRDVWNHVSTIRRMLYYDKGDAEGMKDYFKKMAVENSHFFYAIQCDSEDRASNFFWMDACSLMAYSQFGDAVTFDMTYRTNRYSMPFAPFT
;
A
#
# COMPACT_ATOMS: atom_id res chain seq x y z
N MET A 1 -37.23 11.77 -11.18
CA MET A 1 -36.53 12.77 -10.35
C MET A 1 -36.26 12.11 -9.00
N ILE A 2 -35.03 11.66 -8.76
CA ILE A 2 -34.66 10.95 -7.54
C ILE A 2 -33.69 11.86 -6.80
N SER A 3 -34.17 12.42 -5.70
CA SER A 3 -33.44 13.29 -4.79
C SER A 3 -32.32 12.50 -4.13
N THR A 4 -31.07 12.76 -4.50
CA THR A 4 -29.92 12.26 -3.73
C THR A 4 -29.86 13.00 -2.39
N PRO A 5 -29.76 12.31 -1.24
CA PRO A 5 -29.60 12.97 0.03
C PRO A 5 -28.22 13.64 0.05
N LYS A 6 -28.20 14.98 0.16
CA LYS A 6 -27.01 15.72 0.53
C LYS A 6 -26.62 15.22 1.92
N THR A 7 -25.58 14.41 2.00
CA THR A 7 -24.97 14.05 3.29
C THR A 7 -24.21 15.27 3.78
N ASP A 8 -24.96 16.17 4.43
CA ASP A 8 -24.44 17.29 5.19
C ASP A 8 -23.80 16.72 6.46
N MET A 9 -22.49 16.45 6.38
CA MET A 9 -21.68 16.01 7.52
C MET A 9 -20.40 16.84 7.55
N ASN A 10 -20.55 18.15 7.64
CA ASN A 10 -19.48 19.03 8.10
C ASN A 10 -19.31 18.82 9.61
N ARG A 11 -18.65 17.72 10.02
CA ARG A 11 -18.15 17.58 11.39
C ARG A 11 -17.00 18.56 11.55
N GLU A 12 -17.30 19.77 12.00
CA GLU A 12 -16.28 20.76 12.31
C GLU A 12 -15.38 20.22 13.42
N LEU A 13 -14.15 19.88 13.05
CA LEU A 13 -13.12 19.46 13.99
C LEU A 13 -12.82 20.62 14.93
N HIS A 14 -12.93 20.42 16.23
CA HIS A 14 -12.70 21.48 17.22
C HIS A 14 -11.86 21.00 18.42
N VAL A 15 -11.28 21.96 19.14
CA VAL A 15 -10.57 21.69 20.39
C VAL A 15 -11.55 21.10 21.41
N GLY A 16 -11.11 20.05 22.09
CA GLY A 16 -11.91 19.36 23.10
C GLY A 16 -12.69 18.14 22.63
N MET A 17 -12.72 17.84 21.32
CA MET A 17 -13.27 16.57 20.81
C MET A 17 -12.58 15.37 21.44
N LEU A 18 -13.35 14.29 21.64
CA LEU A 18 -12.92 13.05 22.28
C LEU A 18 -12.91 11.90 21.27
N PHE A 19 -11.89 11.05 21.35
CA PHE A 19 -11.72 9.86 20.52
C PHE A 19 -11.40 8.64 21.41
N LYS A 20 -11.88 7.47 21.00
CA LYS A 20 -11.61 6.20 21.72
C LYS A 20 -10.21 5.68 21.42
N SER A 21 -9.69 5.95 20.22
CA SER A 21 -8.36 5.50 19.81
C SER A 21 -7.57 6.56 19.06
N ILE A 22 -6.25 6.34 18.94
CA ILE A 22 -5.36 7.20 18.15
C ILE A 22 -5.73 7.12 16.67
N GLU A 23 -6.13 5.94 16.19
CA GLU A 23 -6.51 5.67 14.80
C GLU A 23 -7.81 6.40 14.44
N GLU A 24 -8.76 6.47 15.36
CA GLU A 24 -9.99 7.24 15.17
C GLU A 24 -9.69 8.74 15.01
N ALA A 25 -8.83 9.27 15.89
CA ALA A 25 -8.38 10.66 15.80
C ALA A 25 -7.58 10.93 14.50
N GLU A 26 -6.70 10.01 14.11
CA GLU A 26 -5.92 10.09 12.87
C GLU A 26 -6.84 10.13 11.64
N CYS A 27 -7.84 9.24 11.58
CA CYS A 27 -8.82 9.20 10.51
C CYS A 27 -9.61 10.51 10.44
N CYS A 28 -10.08 11.01 11.58
CA CYS A 28 -10.82 12.28 11.65
C CYS A 28 -9.99 13.47 11.14
N TYR A 29 -8.72 13.58 11.56
CA TYR A 29 -7.86 14.67 11.09
C TYR A 29 -7.38 14.48 9.65
N GLN A 30 -7.31 13.25 9.15
CA GLN A 30 -7.03 12.97 7.76
C GLN A 30 -8.18 13.39 6.84
N ASP A 31 -9.42 13.20 7.29
CA ASP A 31 -10.61 13.67 6.57
C ASP A 31 -10.68 15.20 6.60
N TYR A 32 -10.43 15.83 7.75
CA TYR A 32 -10.30 17.29 7.87
C TYR A 32 -9.20 17.88 6.97
N GLY A 33 -7.99 17.31 7.02
CA GLY A 33 -6.91 17.75 6.13
C GLY A 33 -7.27 17.54 4.66
N GLY A 34 -7.99 16.46 4.36
CA GLY A 34 -8.55 16.19 3.04
C GLY A 34 -9.44 17.31 2.54
N SER A 35 -10.47 17.70 3.31
CA SER A 35 -11.37 18.79 2.91
C SER A 35 -10.65 20.14 2.79
N MET A 36 -9.63 20.37 3.61
CA MET A 36 -8.79 21.58 3.57
C MET A 36 -7.65 21.52 2.53
N GLY A 37 -7.46 20.39 1.84
CA GLY A 37 -6.47 20.24 0.76
C GLY A 37 -5.04 19.95 1.21
N PHE A 38 -4.83 19.40 2.40
CA PHE A 38 -3.51 18.96 2.89
C PHE A 38 -3.49 17.50 3.37
N SER A 39 -2.33 16.85 3.23
CA SER A 39 -2.10 15.53 3.82
C SER A 39 -1.50 15.67 5.21
N ILE A 40 -1.78 14.73 6.10
CA ILE A 40 -1.23 14.69 7.46
C ILE A 40 -0.06 13.71 7.57
N LYS A 41 0.81 13.94 8.55
CA LYS A 41 1.83 13.01 9.05
C LYS A 41 1.77 12.97 10.57
N LYS A 42 2.02 11.80 11.14
CA LYS A 42 2.25 11.63 12.59
C LYS A 42 3.65 12.14 12.94
N ARG A 43 3.76 13.08 13.88
CA ARG A 43 5.01 13.82 14.18
C ARG A 43 5.65 13.44 15.51
N LEU A 44 4.85 13.25 16.55
CA LEU A 44 5.33 13.01 17.92
C LEU A 44 4.46 11.98 18.62
N THR A 45 5.11 11.13 19.40
CA THR A 45 4.50 10.14 20.30
C THR A 45 5.25 10.27 21.64
N TYR A 46 4.68 10.96 22.63
CA TYR A 46 5.31 11.06 23.95
C TYR A 46 4.97 9.82 24.77
N LYS A 47 6.00 9.18 25.32
CA LYS A 47 5.90 8.19 26.41
C LYS A 47 6.40 8.87 27.67
N THR A 48 5.68 8.76 28.78
CA THR A 48 6.13 9.30 30.07
C THR A 48 7.12 8.33 30.73
N LEU A 49 8.13 8.82 31.46
CA LEU A 49 9.05 7.94 32.22
C LEU A 49 8.34 7.04 33.24
N ALA A 50 7.16 7.44 33.74
CA ALA A 50 6.36 6.70 34.71
C ALA A 50 5.40 5.65 34.11
N ARG A 51 5.18 5.64 32.79
CA ARG A 51 4.36 4.64 32.09
C ARG A 51 4.91 4.43 30.69
N SER A 52 5.13 3.17 30.31
CA SER A 52 5.52 2.73 28.96
C SER A 52 4.60 3.21 27.82
N ASP A 53 3.46 3.78 28.16
CA ASP A 53 2.35 4.05 27.26
C ASP A 53 2.38 5.46 26.69
N VAL A 54 1.83 5.59 25.48
CA VAL A 54 1.72 6.85 24.77
C VAL A 54 0.68 7.73 25.46
N THR A 55 1.06 8.95 25.83
CA THR A 55 0.15 9.90 26.52
C THR A 55 -0.25 11.08 25.65
N CYS A 56 0.49 11.32 24.56
CA CYS A 56 0.26 12.44 23.66
C CYS A 56 0.71 12.07 22.24
N VAL A 57 -0.13 12.40 21.25
CA VAL A 57 0.16 12.22 19.83
C VAL A 57 -0.09 13.53 19.10
N ALA A 58 0.83 13.92 18.22
CA ALA A 58 0.67 15.08 17.37
C ALA A 58 0.68 14.70 15.88
N PHE A 59 -0.28 15.25 15.15
CA PHE A 59 -0.42 15.18 13.70
C PHE A 59 -0.16 16.57 13.11
N SER A 60 0.51 16.63 11.98
CA SER A 60 0.88 17.88 11.32
C SER A 60 0.76 17.75 9.81
N CYS A 61 0.66 18.87 9.08
CA CYS A 61 0.69 18.86 7.63
C CYS A 61 2.01 18.25 7.09
N VAL A 62 1.95 17.47 6.01
CA VAL A 62 3.17 16.95 5.37
C VAL A 62 4.05 18.09 4.82
N CYS A 63 3.42 19.18 4.37
CA CYS A 63 4.09 20.39 3.86
C CYS A 63 4.62 21.31 4.97
N GLU A 64 4.47 20.94 6.24
CA GLU A 64 4.94 21.72 7.38
C GLU A 64 6.46 21.87 7.40
N GLY A 65 6.89 23.10 7.72
CA GLY A 65 8.27 23.58 7.71
C GLY A 65 8.66 24.21 6.37
N ILE A 66 9.80 24.89 6.35
CA ILE A 66 10.41 25.49 5.16
C ILE A 66 11.73 24.75 4.89
N TYR A 67 12.06 24.49 3.63
CA TYR A 67 13.36 23.90 3.30
C TYR A 67 14.45 24.92 3.67
N LYS A 68 15.34 24.57 4.59
CA LYS A 68 16.58 25.33 4.77
C LYS A 68 17.53 24.89 3.66
N GLU A 69 17.91 25.81 2.77
CA GLU A 69 18.92 25.53 1.75
C GLU A 69 20.17 24.97 2.43
N LYS A 70 20.57 23.76 2.05
CA LYS A 70 21.85 23.22 2.49
C LYS A 70 22.93 23.84 1.62
N SER A 71 23.78 24.67 2.22
CA SER A 71 25.07 25.03 1.63
C SER A 71 25.98 23.80 1.65
N SER A 72 25.88 22.93 0.64
CA SER A 72 27.03 22.15 0.17
C SER A 72 26.71 21.32 -1.06
N SER A 73 27.56 21.54 -2.06
CA SER A 73 27.77 20.80 -3.29
C SER A 73 28.20 19.36 -3.02
N ILE A 74 27.24 18.45 -2.81
CA ILE A 74 27.47 17.01 -3.01
C ILE A 74 26.32 16.47 -3.84
N VAL A 75 26.64 16.10 -5.08
CA VAL A 75 25.75 15.41 -6.03
C VAL A 75 25.46 14.01 -5.50
N GLY A 76 24.55 13.93 -4.52
CA GLY A 76 24.05 12.70 -3.93
C GLY A 76 22.59 12.49 -4.32
N LYS A 77 22.32 11.40 -5.03
CA LYS A 77 21.00 10.85 -5.43
C LYS A 77 19.80 11.67 -4.94
N GLN A 78 19.31 12.54 -5.82
CA GLN A 78 18.11 13.34 -5.60
C GLN A 78 16.95 12.39 -5.24
N LYS A 79 16.52 12.37 -3.97
CA LYS A 79 15.33 11.63 -3.55
C LYS A 79 14.16 12.17 -4.37
N ARG A 80 13.55 11.34 -5.23
CA ARG A 80 12.38 11.68 -6.08
C ARG A 80 11.11 12.06 -5.29
N THR A 81 11.19 12.16 -3.97
CA THR A 81 10.08 12.34 -3.03
C THR A 81 10.48 13.33 -1.94
N SER A 82 10.80 14.57 -2.30
CA SER A 82 10.69 15.65 -1.33
C SER A 82 9.29 16.22 -1.42
N THR A 83 8.47 16.02 -0.37
CA THR A 83 7.22 16.78 -0.27
C THR A 83 7.60 18.25 -0.16
N ILE A 84 6.99 19.09 -1.00
CA ILE A 84 7.16 20.54 -0.96
C ILE A 84 6.90 21.03 0.48
N LYS A 85 7.84 21.81 1.00
CA LYS A 85 7.82 22.39 2.34
C LYS A 85 7.38 23.84 2.21
N SER A 86 6.08 24.08 2.38
CA SER A 86 5.44 25.38 2.14
C SER A 86 5.33 26.25 3.39
N GLY A 87 5.85 25.80 4.53
CA GLY A 87 5.72 26.50 5.81
C GLY A 87 4.40 26.25 6.54
N CYS A 88 3.60 25.28 6.10
CA CYS A 88 2.26 25.06 6.66
C CYS A 88 2.28 24.71 8.15
N ASN A 89 1.52 25.44 8.98
CA ASN A 89 1.48 25.25 10.43
C ASN A 89 0.29 24.40 10.93
N ALA A 90 -0.56 23.89 10.02
CA ALA A 90 -1.71 23.08 10.41
C ALA A 90 -1.32 21.87 11.27
N ARG A 91 -1.80 21.81 12.51
CA ARG A 91 -1.49 20.75 13.47
C ARG A 91 -2.66 20.40 14.38
N MET A 92 -2.79 19.11 14.69
CA MET A 92 -3.69 18.59 15.72
C MET A 92 -2.90 17.81 16.75
N ARG A 93 -3.16 18.04 18.04
CA ARG A 93 -2.54 17.30 19.15
C ARG A 93 -3.60 16.70 20.05
N ILE A 94 -3.53 15.39 20.27
CA ILE A 94 -4.39 14.67 21.20
C ILE A 94 -3.63 14.27 22.46
N ARG A 95 -4.32 14.29 23.60
CA ARG A 95 -3.80 13.86 24.91
C ARG A 95 -4.74 12.82 25.51
N TRP A 96 -4.18 11.78 26.12
CA TRP A 96 -4.95 10.80 26.87
C TRP A 96 -5.46 11.40 28.19
N ILE A 97 -6.75 11.26 28.45
CA ILE A 97 -7.40 11.64 29.70
C ILE A 97 -7.70 10.36 30.47
N LYS A 98 -7.13 10.24 31.67
CA LYS A 98 -7.24 9.02 32.49
C LYS A 98 -8.63 8.84 33.07
N GLU A 99 -9.29 9.94 33.41
CA GLU A 99 -10.58 9.95 34.12
C GLU A 99 -11.72 9.39 33.27
N ILE A 100 -11.64 9.59 31.95
CA ILE A 100 -12.66 9.16 30.99
C ILE A 100 -12.15 8.09 30.02
N GLU A 101 -10.88 7.70 30.14
CA GLU A 101 -10.20 6.76 29.23
C GLU A 101 -10.38 7.10 27.74
N MET A 102 -10.18 8.37 27.39
CA MET A 102 -10.33 8.85 26.00
C MET A 102 -9.22 9.83 25.61
N TRP A 103 -9.00 9.95 24.32
CA TRP A 103 -8.11 10.93 23.70
C TRP A 103 -8.83 12.25 23.46
N LYS A 104 -8.39 13.34 24.07
CA LYS A 104 -8.94 14.68 23.84
C LYS A 104 -8.05 15.51 22.92
N VAL A 105 -8.67 16.21 21.96
CA VAL A 105 -7.99 17.25 21.17
C VAL A 105 -7.60 18.40 22.10
N SER A 106 -6.30 18.54 22.32
CA SER A 106 -5.70 19.57 23.17
C SER A 106 -5.30 20.82 22.40
N VAL A 107 -4.85 20.65 21.14
CA VAL A 107 -4.47 21.75 20.26
C VAL A 107 -4.97 21.43 18.87
N LEU A 108 -5.58 22.43 18.23
CA LEU A 108 -5.93 22.43 16.83
C LEU A 108 -5.50 23.79 16.30
N GLU A 109 -4.52 23.80 15.40
CA GLU A 109 -4.15 24.99 14.65
C GLU A 109 -4.54 24.73 13.21
N ASP A 110 -5.38 25.63 12.71
CA ASP A 110 -5.75 25.68 11.33
C ASP A 110 -4.94 26.75 10.62
N GLU A 111 -4.63 26.53 9.35
CA GLU A 111 -4.16 27.59 8.48
C GLU A 111 -5.31 27.96 7.56
N GLN A 112 -6.06 28.98 7.94
CA GLN A 112 -6.93 29.66 7.01
C GLN A 112 -6.04 30.33 5.95
N ASN A 113 -6.17 29.90 4.68
CA ASN A 113 -5.74 30.61 3.45
C ASN A 113 -4.64 30.01 2.57
N LEU A 114 -4.27 28.72 2.68
CA LEU A 114 -3.67 28.05 1.53
C LEU A 114 -4.35 26.71 1.27
N ALA A 115 -5.31 26.70 0.35
CA ALA A 115 -5.66 25.47 -0.35
C ALA A 115 -4.40 25.00 -1.10
N LEU A 116 -3.58 24.16 -0.45
CA LEU A 116 -2.34 23.63 -1.01
C LEU A 116 -2.62 22.80 -2.27
N VAL A 117 -3.85 22.29 -2.39
CA VAL A 117 -4.37 21.56 -3.54
C VAL A 117 -5.72 22.16 -3.91
N ALA A 118 -5.92 22.45 -5.20
CA ALA A 118 -7.20 22.92 -5.71
C ALA A 118 -8.33 21.93 -5.36
N PRO A 119 -9.56 22.38 -5.01
CA PRO A 119 -10.66 21.50 -4.60
C PRO A 119 -10.92 20.33 -5.56
N SER A 120 -10.83 20.58 -6.87
CA SER A 120 -11.00 19.55 -7.92
C SER A 120 -9.92 18.46 -7.93
N LYS A 121 -8.77 18.68 -7.28
CA LYS A 121 -7.62 17.77 -7.25
C LYS A 121 -7.42 17.10 -5.88
N ILE A 122 -8.21 17.47 -4.86
CA ILE A 122 -8.16 16.86 -3.52
C ILE A 122 -8.33 15.35 -3.59
N ILE A 123 -9.26 14.87 -4.42
CA ILE A 123 -9.55 13.45 -4.60
C ILE A 123 -8.35 12.64 -5.12
N LEU A 124 -7.38 13.32 -5.75
CA LEU A 124 -6.16 12.73 -6.29
C LEU A 124 -5.01 12.73 -5.27
N MET A 125 -5.17 13.33 -4.09
CA MET A 125 -4.16 13.31 -3.03
C MET A 125 -3.99 11.91 -2.47
N LYS A 126 -2.75 11.46 -2.27
CA LYS A 126 -2.46 10.09 -1.79
C LYS A 126 -3.24 9.72 -0.51
N SER A 127 -3.41 10.66 0.42
CA SER A 127 -4.19 10.45 1.65
C SER A 127 -5.70 10.32 1.41
N GLN A 128 -6.21 10.85 0.30
CA GLN A 128 -7.61 10.81 -0.09
C GLN A 128 -7.91 9.73 -1.15
N ARG A 129 -6.87 9.13 -1.75
CA ARG A 129 -7.03 7.98 -2.65
C ARG A 129 -7.45 6.75 -1.87
N ARG A 130 -8.76 6.56 -1.75
CA ARG A 130 -9.36 5.36 -1.17
C ARG A 130 -10.01 4.56 -2.30
N LEU A 131 -9.70 3.26 -2.37
CA LEU A 131 -10.42 2.33 -3.24
C LEU A 131 -11.76 2.01 -2.57
N PRO A 132 -12.91 2.41 -3.14
CA PRO A 132 -14.23 2.15 -2.54
C PRO A 132 -14.48 0.66 -2.35
N THR A 133 -15.30 0.30 -1.36
CA THR A 133 -15.63 -1.11 -1.06
C THR A 133 -16.18 -1.85 -2.27
N ALA A 134 -17.08 -1.22 -3.04
CA ALA A 134 -17.59 -1.78 -4.29
C ALA A 134 -16.48 -2.04 -5.32
N ALA A 135 -15.52 -1.13 -5.45
CA ALA A 135 -14.37 -1.30 -6.36
C ALA A 135 -13.41 -2.38 -5.87
N LYS A 136 -13.22 -2.53 -4.55
CA LYS A 136 -12.44 -3.64 -3.96
C LYS A 136 -13.06 -4.99 -4.28
N SER A 137 -14.35 -5.15 -4.02
CA SER A 137 -15.09 -6.39 -4.31
C SER A 137 -15.02 -6.75 -5.79
N LEU A 138 -15.24 -5.78 -6.68
CA LEU A 138 -15.14 -6.01 -8.12
C LEU A 138 -13.71 -6.39 -8.55
N THR A 139 -12.71 -5.73 -7.97
CA THR A 139 -11.28 -6.03 -8.21
C THR A 139 -10.93 -7.46 -7.81
N GLU A 140 -11.46 -7.93 -6.69
CA GLU A 140 -11.25 -9.29 -6.19
C GLU A 140 -11.91 -10.33 -7.10
N SER A 141 -13.17 -10.11 -7.49
CA SER A 141 -13.87 -10.98 -8.44
C SER A 141 -13.13 -11.05 -9.78
N PHE A 142 -12.73 -9.90 -10.34
CA PHE A 142 -12.00 -9.87 -11.62
C PHE A 142 -10.64 -10.56 -11.51
N SER A 143 -9.92 -10.40 -10.40
CA SER A 143 -8.65 -11.10 -10.20
C SER A 143 -8.83 -12.61 -10.06
N ARG A 144 -9.96 -13.08 -9.52
CA ARG A 144 -10.26 -14.51 -9.38
C ARG A 144 -10.53 -15.16 -10.74
N GLU A 145 -11.27 -14.44 -11.59
CA GLU A 145 -11.64 -14.88 -12.94
C GLU A 145 -10.58 -14.53 -14.02
N ASN A 146 -9.38 -14.07 -13.63
CA ASN A 146 -8.32 -13.61 -14.54
C ASN A 146 -8.78 -12.53 -15.56
N ILE A 147 -9.77 -11.72 -15.19
CA ILE A 147 -10.30 -10.62 -16.01
C ILE A 147 -9.40 -9.39 -15.90
N GLN A 148 -9.31 -8.63 -16.99
CA GLN A 148 -8.49 -7.42 -17.07
C GLN A 148 -8.90 -6.34 -16.05
N LEU A 149 -8.04 -6.11 -15.05
CA LEU A 149 -8.25 -5.12 -13.98
C LEU A 149 -8.14 -3.65 -14.44
N SER A 150 -7.58 -3.42 -15.63
CA SER A 150 -7.27 -2.07 -16.13
C SER A 150 -8.53 -1.23 -16.41
N LYS A 151 -9.68 -1.87 -16.60
CA LYS A 151 -10.98 -1.23 -16.89
C LYS A 151 -11.76 -0.83 -15.65
N ILE A 152 -11.38 -1.31 -14.46
CA ILE A 152 -12.11 -1.07 -13.21
C ILE A 152 -12.30 0.43 -12.93
N PRO A 153 -11.29 1.30 -13.00
CA PRO A 153 -11.50 2.73 -12.75
C PRO A 153 -12.53 3.37 -13.70
N SER A 154 -12.60 2.91 -14.96
CA SER A 154 -13.55 3.43 -15.95
C SER A 154 -15.00 3.06 -15.61
N LEU A 155 -15.24 1.90 -15.01
CA LEU A 155 -16.58 1.46 -14.60
C LEU A 155 -17.18 2.33 -13.49
N PHE A 156 -16.33 3.04 -12.73
CA PHE A 156 -16.76 3.95 -11.68
C PHE A 156 -16.72 5.43 -12.10
N GLY A 157 -16.55 5.72 -13.40
CA GLY A 157 -16.55 7.09 -13.93
C GLY A 157 -15.17 7.63 -14.34
N GLY A 158 -14.13 6.80 -14.31
CA GLY A 158 -12.78 7.14 -14.79
C GLY A 158 -11.91 7.84 -13.75
N SER A 159 -10.59 7.78 -13.95
CA SER A 159 -9.58 8.22 -12.95
C SER A 159 -9.59 9.71 -12.60
N SER A 160 -10.30 10.53 -13.37
CA SER A 160 -10.51 11.96 -13.07
C SER A 160 -11.68 12.19 -12.11
N ASN A 161 -12.67 11.29 -12.11
CA ASN A 161 -13.89 11.42 -11.31
C ASN A 161 -13.88 10.49 -10.08
N VAL A 162 -13.04 9.45 -10.12
CA VAL A 162 -12.79 8.58 -8.97
C VAL A 162 -11.40 8.79 -8.41
N GLY A 163 -11.31 8.88 -7.08
CA GLY A 163 -10.06 9.07 -6.34
C GLY A 163 -9.05 7.93 -6.43
N PHE A 164 -9.22 6.99 -7.36
CA PHE A 164 -8.35 5.83 -7.51
C PHE A 164 -8.09 5.55 -8.99
N GLY A 165 -6.89 5.05 -9.28
CA GLY A 165 -6.46 4.69 -10.62
C GLY A 165 -6.11 3.20 -10.75
N LYS A 166 -5.64 2.84 -11.94
CA LYS A 166 -5.19 1.46 -12.26
C LYS A 166 -4.14 0.94 -11.26
N ARG A 167 -3.23 1.81 -10.82
CA ARG A 167 -2.19 1.45 -9.85
C ARG A 167 -2.76 1.08 -8.50
N ASP A 168 -3.81 1.76 -8.04
CA ASP A 168 -4.43 1.50 -6.74
C ASP A 168 -5.17 0.15 -6.75
N VAL A 169 -5.82 -0.18 -7.88
CA VAL A 169 -6.41 -1.51 -8.14
C VAL A 169 -5.35 -2.61 -8.10
N TRP A 170 -4.23 -2.42 -8.81
CA TRP A 170 -3.12 -3.40 -8.80
C TRP A 170 -2.48 -3.56 -7.43
N ASN A 171 -2.31 -2.47 -6.69
CA ASN A 171 -1.79 -2.50 -5.33
C ASN A 171 -2.72 -3.30 -4.39
N HIS A 172 -4.03 -3.12 -4.51
CA HIS A 172 -5.02 -3.88 -3.73
C HIS A 172 -4.90 -5.39 -3.99
N VAL A 173 -4.87 -5.81 -5.27
CA VAL A 173 -4.69 -7.22 -5.64
C VAL A 173 -3.35 -7.75 -5.17
N SER A 174 -2.27 -6.98 -5.29
CA SER A 174 -0.95 -7.39 -4.81
C SER A 174 -0.95 -7.62 -3.30
N THR A 175 -1.61 -6.75 -2.51
CA THR A 175 -1.78 -6.93 -1.07
C THR A 175 -2.55 -8.19 -0.74
N ILE A 176 -3.68 -8.44 -1.43
CA ILE A 176 -4.50 -9.64 -1.20
C ILE A 176 -3.72 -10.90 -1.55
N ARG A 177 -3.04 -10.92 -2.71
CA ARG A 177 -2.21 -12.06 -3.11
C ARG A 177 -1.13 -12.30 -2.06
N ARG A 178 -0.47 -11.24 -1.56
CA ARG A 178 0.50 -11.34 -0.47
C ARG A 178 -0.08 -12.01 0.76
N MET A 179 -1.25 -11.58 1.21
CA MET A 179 -1.91 -12.15 2.38
C MET A 179 -2.33 -13.61 2.16
N LEU A 180 -2.89 -13.95 0.98
CA LEU A 180 -3.41 -15.29 0.71
C LEU A 180 -2.33 -16.33 0.42
N TYR A 181 -1.26 -15.94 -0.29
CA TYR A 181 -0.28 -16.88 -0.83
C TYR A 181 1.11 -16.76 -0.20
N TYR A 182 1.41 -15.68 0.53
CA TYR A 182 2.78 -15.37 0.96
C TYR A 182 2.93 -15.12 2.47
N ASP A 183 1.94 -15.51 3.29
CA ASP A 183 2.08 -15.44 4.75
C ASP A 183 3.26 -16.31 5.25
N LYS A 184 3.64 -17.33 4.47
CA LYS A 184 4.79 -18.22 4.70
C LYS A 184 6.06 -17.85 3.91
N GLY A 185 6.03 -16.78 3.10
CA GLY A 185 7.14 -16.36 2.22
C GLY A 185 7.15 -16.99 0.81
N ASP A 186 7.90 -16.38 -0.12
CA ASP A 186 7.92 -16.74 -1.55
C ASP A 186 8.30 -18.21 -1.82
N ALA A 187 9.30 -18.73 -1.10
CA ALA A 187 9.82 -20.09 -1.31
C ALA A 187 8.83 -21.18 -0.84
N GLU A 188 8.21 -21.00 0.33
CA GLU A 188 7.22 -21.95 0.85
C GLU A 188 5.94 -21.93 -0.01
N GLY A 189 5.54 -20.76 -0.51
CA GLY A 189 4.43 -20.65 -1.47
C GLY A 189 4.69 -21.41 -2.77
N MET A 190 5.90 -21.34 -3.31
CA MET A 190 6.29 -22.09 -4.52
C MET A 190 6.30 -23.60 -4.27
N LYS A 191 6.80 -24.04 -3.12
CA LYS A 191 6.78 -25.45 -2.68
C LYS A 191 5.36 -25.99 -2.51
N ASP A 192 4.46 -25.23 -1.87
CA ASP A 192 3.05 -25.61 -1.70
C ASP A 192 2.35 -25.71 -3.08
N TYR A 193 2.64 -24.80 -4.01
CA TYR A 193 2.16 -24.88 -5.39
C TYR A 193 2.66 -26.14 -6.12
N PHE A 194 3.94 -26.46 -6.05
CA PHE A 194 4.50 -27.65 -6.69
C PHE A 194 3.95 -28.96 -6.11
N LYS A 195 3.76 -29.03 -4.79
CA LYS A 195 3.06 -30.16 -4.15
C LYS A 195 1.66 -30.33 -4.71
N LYS A 196 0.91 -29.23 -4.85
CA LYS A 196 -0.43 -29.26 -5.43
C LYS A 196 -0.41 -29.76 -6.88
N MET A 197 0.47 -29.22 -7.72
CA MET A 197 0.60 -29.63 -9.13
C MET A 197 0.98 -31.11 -9.28
N ALA A 198 1.87 -31.63 -8.42
CA ALA A 198 2.24 -33.04 -8.42
C ALA A 198 1.09 -33.98 -7.99
N VAL A 199 0.16 -33.50 -7.15
CA VAL A 199 -1.05 -34.24 -6.79
C VAL A 199 -2.08 -34.20 -7.93
N GLU A 200 -2.23 -33.04 -8.59
CA GLU A 200 -3.20 -32.87 -9.69
C GLU A 200 -2.75 -33.54 -10.99
N ASN A 201 -1.45 -33.72 -11.20
CA ASN A 201 -0.90 -34.31 -12.42
C ASN A 201 0.32 -35.19 -12.12
N SER A 202 0.19 -36.51 -12.35
CA SER A 202 1.26 -37.50 -12.12
C SER A 202 2.48 -37.31 -13.03
N HIS A 203 2.36 -36.56 -14.12
CA HIS A 203 3.45 -36.24 -15.03
C HIS A 203 4.13 -34.90 -14.71
N PHE A 204 3.68 -34.21 -13.65
CA PHE A 204 4.39 -33.04 -13.13
C PHE A 204 5.52 -33.48 -12.21
N PHE A 205 6.73 -33.01 -12.47
CA PHE A 205 7.90 -33.28 -11.64
C PHE A 205 8.49 -31.98 -11.11
N TYR A 206 9.00 -32.01 -9.88
CA TYR A 206 9.74 -30.90 -9.30
C TYR A 206 10.82 -31.38 -8.33
N ALA A 207 11.86 -30.56 -8.17
CA ALA A 207 12.90 -30.73 -7.18
C ALA A 207 13.27 -29.36 -6.59
N ILE A 208 13.48 -29.34 -5.27
CA ILE A 208 13.91 -28.13 -4.55
C ILE A 208 15.17 -28.50 -3.78
N GLN A 209 16.24 -27.73 -3.98
CA GLN A 209 17.47 -27.86 -3.22
C GLN A 209 17.54 -26.73 -2.19
N CYS A 210 17.94 -27.04 -0.96
CA CYS A 210 18.26 -26.06 0.07
C CYS A 210 19.79 -25.89 0.23
N ASP A 211 20.23 -24.73 0.68
CA ASP A 211 21.61 -24.48 1.09
C ASP A 211 21.89 -24.99 2.52
N SER A 212 23.10 -24.74 3.03
CA SER A 212 23.52 -25.13 4.39
C SER A 212 22.76 -24.43 5.52
N GLU A 213 22.01 -23.36 5.21
CA GLU A 213 21.18 -22.62 6.15
C GLU A 213 19.69 -22.98 6.00
N ASP A 214 19.38 -24.09 5.32
CA ASP A 214 18.02 -24.57 5.02
C ASP A 214 17.17 -23.56 4.21
N ARG A 215 17.83 -22.72 3.40
CA ARG A 215 17.15 -21.80 2.49
C ARG A 215 17.07 -22.42 1.11
N ALA A 216 15.90 -22.36 0.48
CA ALA A 216 15.75 -22.83 -0.90
C ALA A 216 16.72 -22.08 -1.83
N SER A 217 17.61 -22.83 -2.47
CA SER A 217 18.70 -22.33 -3.32
C SER A 217 18.42 -22.56 -4.80
N ASN A 218 17.92 -23.74 -5.17
CA ASN A 218 17.57 -24.08 -6.55
C ASN A 218 16.17 -24.68 -6.64
N PHE A 219 15.45 -24.32 -7.71
CA PHE A 219 14.15 -24.87 -8.05
C PHE A 219 14.21 -25.45 -9.46
N PHE A 220 13.76 -26.68 -9.61
CA PHE A 220 13.57 -27.32 -10.90
C PHE A 220 12.14 -27.85 -10.97
N TRP A 221 11.48 -27.66 -12.11
CA TRP A 221 10.18 -28.26 -12.37
C TRP A 221 10.02 -28.54 -13.86
N MET A 222 9.16 -29.51 -14.16
CA MET A 222 8.81 -29.94 -15.50
C MET A 222 7.31 -30.25 -15.49
N ASP A 223 6.57 -29.71 -16.46
CA ASP A 223 5.17 -30.07 -16.68
C ASP A 223 5.04 -31.29 -17.61
N ALA A 224 3.82 -31.82 -17.71
CA ALA A 224 3.53 -32.98 -18.56
C ALA A 224 3.86 -32.73 -20.04
N CYS A 225 3.70 -31.48 -20.51
CA CYS A 225 3.97 -31.12 -21.90
C CYS A 225 5.48 -31.18 -22.19
N SER A 226 6.31 -30.63 -21.30
CA SER A 226 7.76 -30.72 -21.40
C SER A 226 8.25 -32.17 -21.35
N LEU A 227 7.65 -33.01 -20.49
CA LEU A 227 7.97 -34.44 -20.45
C LEU A 227 7.65 -35.14 -21.77
N MET A 228 6.46 -34.89 -22.32
CA MET A 228 6.02 -35.46 -23.61
C MET A 228 6.90 -34.96 -24.76
N ALA A 229 7.24 -33.68 -24.78
CA ALA A 229 8.13 -33.12 -25.79
C ALA A 229 9.51 -33.78 -25.75
N TYR A 230 10.09 -33.92 -24.55
CA TYR A 230 11.37 -34.63 -24.38
C TYR A 230 11.29 -36.10 -24.83
N SER A 231 10.17 -36.78 -24.60
CA SER A 231 10.00 -38.16 -25.07
C SER A 231 10.02 -38.31 -26.61
N GLN A 232 9.66 -37.24 -27.34
CA GLN A 232 9.59 -37.23 -28.80
C GLN A 232 10.83 -36.60 -29.46
N PHE A 233 11.44 -35.60 -28.81
CA PHE A 233 12.50 -34.74 -29.37
C PHE A 233 13.73 -34.62 -28.46
N GLY A 234 13.92 -35.56 -27.52
CA GLY A 234 14.94 -35.47 -26.46
C GLY A 234 16.39 -35.69 -26.89
N ASP A 235 16.72 -35.52 -28.17
CA ASP A 235 18.11 -35.53 -28.64
C ASP A 235 18.87 -34.24 -28.25
N ALA A 236 18.15 -33.16 -27.95
CA ALA A 236 18.71 -31.94 -27.38
C ALA A 236 17.74 -31.24 -26.40
N VAL A 237 18.30 -30.57 -25.39
CA VAL A 237 17.56 -29.64 -24.52
C VAL A 237 18.23 -28.29 -24.62
N THR A 238 17.44 -27.25 -24.90
CA THR A 238 17.96 -25.88 -25.02
C THR A 238 17.62 -25.08 -23.77
N PHE A 239 18.61 -24.37 -23.21
CA PHE A 239 18.41 -23.45 -22.09
C PHE A 239 18.50 -22.01 -22.57
N ASP A 240 17.43 -21.25 -22.38
CA ASP A 240 17.45 -19.82 -22.63
C ASP A 240 17.89 -19.07 -21.36
N MET A 241 19.15 -18.68 -21.31
CA MET A 241 19.70 -17.87 -20.21
C MET A 241 19.60 -16.35 -20.46
N THR A 242 18.83 -15.89 -21.45
CA THR A 242 18.67 -14.45 -21.72
C THR A 242 17.88 -13.73 -20.64
N TYR A 243 17.19 -14.47 -19.76
CA TYR A 243 16.46 -13.93 -18.64
C TYR A 243 17.40 -13.37 -17.57
N ARG A 244 17.22 -12.08 -17.26
CA ARG A 244 17.98 -11.38 -16.21
C ARG A 244 17.70 -11.99 -14.84
N THR A 245 18.68 -11.86 -13.95
CA THR A 245 18.52 -12.22 -12.54
C THR A 245 17.36 -11.45 -11.89
N ASN A 246 16.58 -12.15 -11.06
CA ASN A 246 15.46 -11.52 -10.34
C ASN A 246 15.98 -10.63 -9.18
N ARG A 247 15.06 -10.06 -8.37
CA ARG A 247 15.42 -9.20 -7.21
C ARG A 247 16.34 -9.88 -6.17
N TYR A 248 16.45 -11.21 -6.22
CA TYR A 248 17.27 -12.04 -5.35
C TYR A 248 18.58 -12.46 -6.03
N SER A 249 18.93 -11.86 -7.17
CA SER A 249 20.09 -12.24 -7.99
C SER A 249 20.06 -13.70 -8.47
N MET A 250 18.88 -14.33 -8.47
CA MET A 250 18.72 -15.72 -8.91
C MET A 250 18.50 -15.76 -10.43
N PRO A 251 19.32 -16.53 -11.18
CA PRO A 251 19.11 -16.73 -12.60
C PRO A 251 17.85 -17.56 -12.84
N PHE A 252 17.12 -17.26 -13.92
CA PHE A 252 15.99 -18.05 -14.38
C PHE A 252 16.31 -18.52 -15.79
N ALA A 253 16.22 -19.82 -16.04
CA ALA A 253 16.54 -20.42 -17.34
C ALA A 253 15.39 -21.34 -17.75
N PRO A 254 14.41 -20.86 -18.54
CA PRO A 254 13.45 -21.77 -19.17
C PRO A 254 14.19 -22.71 -20.13
N PHE A 255 13.64 -23.90 -20.28
CA PHE A 255 14.11 -24.90 -21.22
C PHE A 255 12.97 -25.40 -22.10
N THR A 256 13.29 -25.70 -23.35
CA THR A 256 12.39 -26.26 -24.36
C THR A 256 13.08 -27.39 -25.11
#